data_AF-A0A9W7C7G2-F1
#
_entry.id   AF-A0A9W7C7G2-F1
#
_cell.length_a   1.000
_cell.length_b   1.000
_cell.length_c   1.000
_cell.angle_alpha   90.00
_cell.angle_beta   90.00
_cell.angle_gamma   90.00
#
_symmetry.space_group_name_H-M   'P 1'
#
loop_
_entity.id
_entity.type
_entity.pdbx_description
1 polymer ?
#
loop_
_entity_poly.entity_id
_entity_poly.type
_entity_poly.pdbx_seq_one_letter_code
_entity_poly.pdbx_strand_id
1 'polypeptide(L)'
;MSGGGGNDQFAWLGLLKWSLAYTDGTENVTPGEISAEDRAFLEKVMSEGIVDEGVIMRRTLLHLVKALQDFLGVGAETAGDESAKLLAAISAHQAQSSASSSSNPAEPDLGELLDELDELRDIVEQIDFARSFVNMNALPFLLGAASSGSLVPERLRASCLSVIATLAQNNPDVQDVAKESLAVAKLSEIFASSSDGGDAYKAKILQALSAVVRGHDPNSADFFANDQAVAIVKEGVVSGGTVCRRAVFLARALLTDDNSTPERVAAFADVMETVVELAGSSEEIDVRETCIGLLNGVLTKGGESAKTVYPYAEKIKNFCQTVVEKWKGEANEEEKGYLAEDMAQWLALMKLLKQAVNGGGGSVTSKTAEAAPLMLK
;
A
#
# COMPACT_ATOMS: atom_id res chain seq x y z
N MET A 1 -56.19 1.51 -29.49
CA MET A 1 -55.72 2.55 -30.42
C MET A 1 -54.25 2.78 -30.10
N SER A 2 -53.37 2.07 -30.80
CA SER A 2 -52.42 2.63 -31.79
C SER A 2 -51.49 3.63 -31.09
N GLY A 3 -50.23 3.32 -30.76
CA GLY A 3 -49.23 2.58 -31.53
C GLY A 3 -48.45 3.59 -32.37
N GLY A 4 -47.26 3.99 -31.90
CA GLY A 4 -46.45 5.00 -32.58
C GLY A 4 -45.17 5.33 -31.83
N GLY A 5 -44.36 4.31 -31.52
CA GLY A 5 -42.93 4.49 -31.27
C GLY A 5 -42.29 5.04 -32.54
N GLY A 6 -42.33 6.36 -32.68
CA GLY A 6 -41.64 7.10 -33.73
C GLY A 6 -40.17 7.06 -33.42
N ASN A 7 -39.49 6.07 -33.99
CA ASN A 7 -38.07 6.08 -34.27
C ASN A 7 -37.66 7.51 -34.64
N ASP A 8 -36.94 8.20 -33.74
CA ASP A 8 -36.57 9.60 -33.85
C ASP A 8 -35.43 9.76 -34.87
N GLN A 9 -35.64 9.18 -36.06
CA GLN A 9 -34.76 9.17 -37.21
C GLN A 9 -34.40 10.61 -37.62
N PHE A 10 -35.26 11.58 -37.28
CA PHE A 10 -35.02 13.01 -37.46
C PHE A 10 -34.05 13.61 -36.43
N ALA A 11 -34.03 13.13 -35.18
CA ALA A 11 -33.06 13.58 -34.17
C ALA A 11 -31.64 13.14 -34.56
N TRP A 12 -31.48 11.91 -35.05
CA TRP A 12 -30.22 11.40 -35.58
C TRP A 12 -29.77 12.11 -36.87
N LEU A 13 -30.72 12.46 -37.75
CA LEU A 13 -30.44 13.27 -38.93
C LEU A 13 -29.99 14.70 -38.58
N GLY A 14 -30.54 15.27 -37.51
CA GLY A 14 -30.10 16.57 -36.97
C GLY A 14 -28.68 16.51 -36.42
N LEU A 15 -28.38 15.50 -35.61
CA LEU A 15 -27.05 15.29 -35.04
C LEU A 15 -26.00 15.00 -36.13
N LEU A 16 -26.35 14.19 -37.14
CA LEU A 16 -25.49 13.88 -38.28
C LEU A 16 -25.22 15.11 -39.15
N LYS A 17 -26.24 15.94 -39.41
CA LYS A 17 -26.06 17.21 -40.13
C LYS A 17 -25.21 18.19 -39.34
N TRP A 18 -25.36 18.20 -38.01
CA TRP A 18 -24.52 19.01 -37.13
C TRP A 18 -23.07 18.54 -37.14
N SER A 19 -22.81 17.23 -37.05
CA SER A 19 -21.45 16.66 -37.11
C SER A 19 -20.78 16.79 -38.49
N LEU A 20 -21.56 16.76 -39.58
CA LEU A 20 -21.06 17.04 -40.93
C LEU A 20 -20.80 18.53 -41.17
N ALA A 21 -21.52 19.42 -40.49
CA ALA A 21 -21.28 20.87 -40.55
C ALA A 21 -20.12 21.28 -39.63
N TYR A 22 -19.91 20.57 -38.52
CA TYR A 22 -18.82 20.71 -37.57
C TYR A 22 -17.86 19.52 -37.69
N THR A 23 -17.25 19.38 -38.87
CA THR A 23 -16.04 18.58 -39.01
C THR A 23 -14.90 19.41 -38.43
N ASP A 24 -14.27 18.88 -37.36
CA ASP A 24 -13.01 19.36 -36.79
C ASP A 24 -12.09 19.86 -37.91
N GLY A 25 -11.58 21.08 -37.75
CA GLY A 25 -10.95 21.96 -38.74
C GLY A 25 -9.63 21.46 -39.33
N THR A 26 -9.59 20.19 -39.68
CA THR A 26 -8.60 19.57 -40.56
C THR A 26 -9.09 19.74 -41.99
N GLU A 27 -8.88 20.94 -42.54
CA GLU A 27 -8.81 21.07 -43.99
C GLU A 27 -7.80 20.03 -44.52
N ASN A 28 -7.98 19.54 -45.75
CA ASN A 28 -6.95 18.79 -46.46
C ASN A 28 -5.80 19.74 -46.82
N VAL A 29 -5.11 20.27 -45.82
CA VAL A 29 -3.88 21.02 -45.97
C VAL A 29 -2.79 19.99 -46.22
N THR A 30 -2.12 20.09 -47.37
CA THR A 30 -0.84 19.40 -47.58
C THR A 30 0.05 19.66 -46.37
N PRO A 31 0.63 18.65 -45.70
CA PRO A 31 1.48 18.88 -44.52
C PRO A 31 2.55 19.92 -44.86
N GLY A 32 2.35 21.15 -44.39
CA GLY A 32 3.27 22.25 -44.60
C GLY A 32 4.39 22.16 -43.60
N GLU A 33 5.58 22.63 -43.96
CA GLU A 33 6.65 22.84 -42.99
C GLU A 33 6.13 23.80 -41.90
N ILE A 34 6.27 23.39 -40.64
CA ILE A 34 5.84 24.20 -39.50
C ILE A 34 6.49 25.58 -39.56
N SER A 35 5.70 26.64 -39.35
CA SER A 35 6.24 27.99 -39.34
C SER A 35 7.26 28.13 -38.20
N ALA A 36 8.28 28.99 -38.37
CA ALA A 36 9.30 29.17 -37.33
C ALA A 36 8.70 29.68 -36.02
N GLU A 37 7.60 30.43 -36.08
CA GLU A 37 6.87 30.95 -34.94
C GLU A 37 6.09 29.85 -34.21
N ASP A 38 5.38 29.00 -34.95
CA ASP A 38 4.65 27.85 -34.36
C ASP A 38 5.63 26.84 -33.77
N ARG A 39 6.78 26.63 -34.41
CA ARG A 39 7.84 25.78 -33.88
C ARG A 39 8.39 26.33 -32.56
N ALA A 40 8.68 27.63 -32.49
CA ALA A 40 9.17 28.26 -31.27
C ALA A 40 8.11 28.25 -30.17
N PHE A 41 6.84 28.44 -30.51
CA PHE A 41 5.72 28.32 -29.58
C PHE A 41 5.59 26.89 -29.05
N LEU A 42 5.62 25.87 -29.90
CA LEU A 42 5.55 24.47 -29.48
C LEU A 42 6.78 24.05 -28.67
N GLU A 43 7.99 24.45 -29.06
CA GLU A 43 9.21 24.19 -28.29
C GLU A 43 9.10 24.85 -26.89
N LYS A 44 8.56 26.07 -26.82
CA LYS A 44 8.29 26.76 -25.56
C LYS A 44 7.25 26.02 -24.72
N VAL A 45 6.08 25.68 -25.28
CA VAL A 45 5.00 24.96 -24.57
C VAL A 45 5.44 23.56 -24.16
N MET A 46 6.26 22.87 -24.95
CA MET A 46 6.84 21.59 -24.56
C MET A 46 7.86 21.76 -23.43
N SER A 47 8.70 22.79 -23.48
CA SER A 47 9.68 23.06 -22.42
C SER A 47 9.05 23.56 -21.11
N GLU A 48 7.97 24.32 -21.19
CA GLU A 48 7.26 24.90 -20.03
C GLU A 48 6.15 23.99 -19.51
N GLY A 49 5.60 23.11 -20.36
CA GLY A 49 4.49 22.22 -20.04
C GLY A 49 4.88 20.79 -19.67
N ILE A 50 6.12 20.37 -19.96
CA ILE A 50 6.66 19.08 -19.50
C ILE A 50 7.34 19.32 -18.15
N VAL A 51 6.70 18.86 -17.08
CA VAL A 51 7.26 18.89 -15.73
C VAL A 51 8.32 17.78 -15.62
N ASP A 52 9.56 18.13 -15.32
CA ASP A 52 10.63 17.15 -15.06
C ASP A 52 10.49 16.59 -13.63
N GLU A 53 9.89 15.41 -13.53
CA GLU A 53 9.69 14.67 -12.28
C GLU A 53 11.02 14.37 -11.55
N GLY A 54 12.12 14.18 -12.31
CA GLY A 54 13.45 14.01 -11.74
C GLY A 54 13.97 15.26 -11.04
N VAL A 55 13.64 16.45 -11.56
CA VAL A 55 13.94 17.72 -10.90
C VAL A 55 13.12 17.87 -9.61
N ILE A 56 11.82 17.54 -9.64
CA ILE A 56 10.98 17.57 -8.44
C ILE A 56 11.56 16.67 -7.35
N MET A 57 11.88 15.41 -7.68
CA MET A 57 12.48 14.47 -6.74
C MET A 57 13.73 15.03 -6.06
N ARG A 58 14.65 15.62 -6.84
CA ARG A 58 15.89 16.21 -6.31
C ARG A 58 15.63 17.44 -5.44
N ARG A 59 14.69 18.30 -5.85
CA ARG A 59 14.26 19.48 -5.10
C ARG A 59 13.68 19.08 -3.76
N THR A 60 12.69 18.18 -3.74
CA THR A 60 12.03 17.72 -2.52
C THR A 60 13.03 17.07 -1.56
N LEU A 61 13.95 16.24 -2.06
CA LEU A 61 15.00 15.64 -1.23
C LEU A 61 15.89 16.69 -0.58
N LEU A 62 16.30 17.75 -1.31
CA LEU A 62 17.09 18.84 -0.75
C LEU A 62 16.33 19.67 0.29
N HIS A 63 15.07 19.99 0.03
CA HIS A 63 14.22 20.69 0.98
C HIS A 63 14.09 19.88 2.28
N LEU A 64 13.92 18.56 2.16
CA LEU A 64 13.91 17.66 3.31
C LEU A 64 15.25 17.66 4.05
N VAL A 65 16.39 17.60 3.35
CA VAL A 65 17.74 17.72 3.97
C VAL A 65 17.87 19.01 4.76
N LYS A 66 17.49 20.14 4.16
CA LYS A 66 17.56 21.44 4.83
C LYS A 66 16.65 21.51 6.06
N ALA A 67 15.40 21.07 5.93
CA ALA A 67 14.47 21.04 7.05
C ALA A 67 14.99 20.16 8.21
N LEU A 68 15.58 19.00 7.91
CA LEU A 68 16.18 18.15 8.95
C LEU A 68 17.42 18.78 9.60
N GLN A 69 18.26 19.49 8.85
CA GLN A 69 19.39 20.25 9.43
C GLN A 69 18.89 21.31 10.42
N ASP A 70 17.83 22.03 10.05
CA ASP A 70 17.19 23.02 10.91
C ASP A 70 16.61 22.37 12.19
N PHE A 71 15.89 21.25 12.06
CA PHE A 71 15.34 20.51 13.20
C PHE A 71 16.41 19.91 14.13
N LEU A 72 17.51 19.41 13.55
CA LEU A 72 18.60 18.78 14.30
C LEU A 72 19.63 19.78 14.86
N GLY A 73 19.51 21.07 14.51
CA GLY A 73 20.45 22.11 14.94
C GLY A 73 21.87 21.92 14.38
N VAL A 74 22.01 21.22 13.25
CA VAL A 74 23.31 20.99 12.60
C VAL A 74 23.58 22.14 11.63
N GLY A 75 24.60 22.96 11.93
CA GLY A 75 24.95 24.11 11.10
C GLY A 75 25.38 23.73 9.68
N ALA A 76 25.07 24.61 8.72
CA ALA A 76 25.33 24.46 7.28
C ALA A 76 26.82 24.28 6.90
N GLU A 77 27.77 24.45 7.82
CA GLU A 77 29.21 24.32 7.58
C GLU A 77 29.67 22.87 7.28
N THR A 78 28.78 21.89 7.40
CA THR A 78 29.05 20.46 7.12
C THR A 78 28.44 19.94 5.82
N ALA A 79 27.63 20.75 5.12
CA ALA A 79 27.04 20.35 3.85
C ALA A 79 28.10 20.39 2.74
N GLY A 80 28.47 19.23 2.21
CA GLY A 80 29.46 19.11 1.14
C GLY A 80 29.08 19.91 -0.12
N ASP A 81 30.10 20.20 -0.93
CA ASP A 81 30.09 20.97 -2.19
C ASP A 81 28.98 20.55 -3.20
N GLU A 82 28.44 19.34 -3.07
CA GLU A 82 27.38 18.78 -3.92
C GLU A 82 25.98 19.30 -3.59
N SER A 83 25.65 19.52 -2.30
CA SER A 83 24.38 20.14 -1.88
C SER A 83 24.30 21.61 -2.33
N ALA A 84 25.43 22.31 -2.30
CA ALA A 84 25.55 23.69 -2.77
C ALA A 84 25.39 23.80 -4.30
N LYS A 85 25.98 22.86 -5.07
CA LYS A 85 25.82 22.79 -6.54
C LYS A 85 24.38 22.50 -6.96
N LEU A 86 23.70 21.61 -6.24
CA LEU A 86 22.32 21.25 -6.54
C LEU A 86 21.34 22.38 -6.17
N LEU A 87 21.58 23.09 -5.07
CA LEU A 87 20.86 24.32 -4.70
C LEU A 87 21.04 25.44 -5.75
N ALA A 88 22.25 25.60 -6.29
CA ALA A 88 22.51 26.56 -7.36
C ALA A 88 21.78 26.20 -8.67
N ALA A 89 21.69 24.91 -9.00
CA ALA A 89 20.94 24.43 -10.17
C ALA A 89 19.42 24.65 -10.04
N ILE A 90 18.85 24.46 -8.84
CA ILE A 90 17.43 24.69 -8.58
C ILE A 90 17.08 26.18 -8.59
N SER A 91 17.96 27.02 -8.02
CA SER A 91 17.79 28.48 -8.03
C SER A 91 17.79 29.04 -9.46
N ALA A 92 18.50 28.40 -10.39
CA ALA A 92 18.48 28.76 -11.81
C ALA A 92 17.17 28.37 -12.51
N HIS A 93 16.43 27.36 -12.00
CA HIS A 93 15.20 26.85 -12.60
C HIS A 93 13.93 27.52 -12.03
N GLN A 94 13.93 27.87 -10.74
CA GLN A 94 12.83 28.61 -10.08
C GLN A 94 12.65 30.05 -10.60
N ALA A 95 13.62 30.59 -11.33
CA ALA A 95 13.52 31.90 -11.99
C ALA A 95 12.49 31.93 -13.15
N GLN A 96 11.92 30.79 -13.54
CA GLN A 96 10.90 30.70 -14.60
C GLN A 96 9.48 30.41 -14.08
N SER A 97 9.31 30.16 -12.78
CA SER A 97 8.02 29.83 -12.18
C SER A 97 7.89 30.41 -10.77
N SER A 98 7.63 31.72 -10.68
CA SER A 98 6.84 32.28 -9.59
C SER A 98 6.42 33.73 -9.87
N ALA A 99 5.15 33.88 -10.23
CA ALA A 99 4.36 35.06 -9.91
C ALA A 99 3.28 34.65 -8.91
N SER A 100 3.66 34.32 -7.66
CA SER A 100 2.83 34.46 -6.45
C SER A 100 3.41 33.68 -5.27
N SER A 101 4.13 34.35 -4.37
CA SER A 101 3.91 34.32 -2.92
C SER A 101 5.04 35.10 -2.25
N SER A 102 4.67 36.20 -1.61
CA SER A 102 5.57 36.95 -0.73
C SER A 102 5.45 36.38 0.68
N SER A 103 6.45 35.64 1.14
CA SER A 103 6.63 35.35 2.57
C SER A 103 8.12 35.37 2.91
N ASN A 104 8.42 35.79 4.15
CA ASN A 104 9.76 36.07 4.67
C ASN A 104 10.70 34.84 4.60
N PRO A 105 12.03 35.05 4.49
CA PRO A 105 13.02 33.98 4.38
C PRO A 105 13.45 33.43 5.76
N ALA A 106 12.51 33.01 6.60
CA ALA A 106 12.82 32.52 7.95
C ALA A 106 11.78 31.50 8.45
N GLU A 107 11.94 30.26 8.00
CA GLU A 107 11.47 28.95 8.52
C GLU A 107 11.09 28.07 7.32
N PRO A 108 11.57 26.80 7.24
CA PRO A 108 11.05 25.88 6.24
C PRO A 108 9.57 25.67 6.52
N ASP A 109 8.70 26.10 5.62
CA ASP A 109 7.27 25.89 5.77
C ASP A 109 7.01 24.38 5.74
N LEU A 110 6.73 23.82 6.92
CA LEU A 110 6.43 22.41 7.07
C LEU A 110 5.21 22.02 6.23
N GLY A 111 4.28 22.93 5.97
CA GLY A 111 3.14 22.71 5.08
C GLY A 111 3.60 22.46 3.65
N GLU A 112 4.37 23.38 3.07
CA GLU A 112 4.92 23.26 1.71
C GLU A 112 5.76 21.99 1.55
N LEU A 113 6.61 21.65 2.53
CA LEU A 113 7.40 20.41 2.47
C LEU A 113 6.54 19.15 2.50
N LEU A 114 5.44 19.16 3.27
CA LEU A 114 4.52 18.02 3.31
C LEU A 114 3.80 17.86 1.96
N ASP A 115 3.38 18.97 1.33
CA ASP A 115 2.76 18.96 0.01
C ASP A 115 3.75 18.46 -1.06
N GLU A 116 5.02 18.88 -1.00
CA GLU A 116 6.08 18.37 -1.88
C GLU A 116 6.36 16.87 -1.67
N LEU A 117 6.22 16.35 -0.45
CA LEU A 117 6.36 14.91 -0.17
C LEU A 117 5.15 14.10 -0.65
N ASP A 118 3.96 14.68 -0.66
CA ASP A 118 2.78 14.07 -1.27
C ASP A 118 2.92 14.05 -2.80
N GLU A 119 3.35 15.15 -3.43
CA GLU A 119 3.69 15.19 -4.87
C GLU A 119 4.79 14.16 -5.21
N LEU A 120 5.85 14.09 -4.39
CA LEU A 120 6.90 13.09 -4.55
C LEU A 120 6.34 11.68 -4.48
N ARG A 121 5.37 11.41 -3.59
CA ARG A 121 4.77 10.08 -3.46
C ARG A 121 4.11 9.67 -4.77
N ASP A 122 3.35 10.57 -5.40
CA ASP A 122 2.67 10.30 -6.67
C ASP A 122 3.67 10.01 -7.80
N ILE A 123 4.79 10.73 -7.85
CA ILE A 123 5.87 10.48 -8.82
C ILE A 123 6.49 9.09 -8.63
N VAL A 124 6.83 8.74 -7.38
CA VAL A 124 7.53 7.48 -7.08
C VAL A 124 6.59 6.27 -7.03
N GLU A 125 5.29 6.43 -7.30
CA GLU A 125 4.43 5.30 -7.65
C GLU A 125 4.90 4.61 -8.94
N GLN A 126 5.60 5.35 -9.82
CA GLN A 126 6.24 4.78 -10.99
C GLN A 126 7.57 4.11 -10.61
N ILE A 127 7.71 2.83 -11.00
CA ILE A 127 8.85 1.97 -10.63
C ILE A 127 10.20 2.58 -11.03
N ASP A 128 10.29 3.22 -12.21
CA ASP A 128 11.54 3.77 -12.71
C ASP A 128 11.99 5.03 -11.94
N PHE A 129 11.03 5.86 -11.52
CA PHE A 129 11.32 7.00 -10.64
C PHE A 129 11.64 6.55 -9.23
N ALA A 130 10.95 5.55 -8.69
CA ALA A 130 11.30 4.94 -7.41
C ALA A 130 12.76 4.43 -7.40
N ARG A 131 13.17 3.68 -8.43
CA ARG A 131 14.55 3.21 -8.59
C ARG A 131 15.54 4.36 -8.69
N SER A 132 15.25 5.35 -9.54
CA SER A 132 16.09 6.54 -9.70
C SER A 132 16.24 7.33 -8.41
N PHE A 133 15.16 7.43 -7.62
CA PHE A 133 15.15 8.11 -6.32
C PHE A 133 16.03 7.40 -5.30
N VAL A 134 15.93 6.07 -5.24
CA VAL A 134 16.75 5.26 -4.33
C VAL A 134 18.23 5.26 -4.74
N ASN A 135 18.53 5.33 -6.04
CA ASN A 135 19.91 5.50 -6.54
C ASN A 135 20.56 6.81 -6.09
N MET A 136 19.77 7.83 -5.71
CA MET A 136 20.26 9.06 -5.08
C MET A 136 20.44 8.92 -3.56
N ASN A 137 20.49 7.70 -3.04
CA ASN A 137 20.62 7.38 -1.61
C ASN A 137 19.47 7.95 -0.75
N ALA A 138 18.28 8.13 -1.35
CA ALA A 138 17.15 8.74 -0.67
C ALA A 138 16.52 7.83 0.39
N LEU A 139 16.49 6.51 0.17
CA LEU A 139 15.85 5.57 1.11
C LEU A 139 16.52 5.53 2.50
N PRO A 140 17.85 5.37 2.63
CA PRO A 140 18.51 5.46 3.93
C PRO A 140 18.25 6.80 4.63
N PHE A 141 18.18 7.88 3.86
CA PHE A 141 17.92 9.23 4.38
C PHE A 141 16.49 9.38 4.92
N LEU A 142 15.48 8.91 4.18
CA LEU A 142 14.08 8.87 4.64
C LEU A 142 13.92 8.01 5.90
N LEU A 143 14.61 6.87 5.98
CA LEU A 143 14.63 6.03 7.18
C LEU A 143 15.24 6.78 8.37
N GLY A 144 16.35 7.49 8.17
CA GLY A 144 16.96 8.33 9.20
C GLY A 144 16.01 9.42 9.71
N ALA A 145 15.32 10.10 8.79
CA ALA A 145 14.30 11.10 9.11
C ALA A 145 13.19 10.50 9.97
N ALA A 146 12.63 9.35 9.57
CA ALA A 146 11.59 8.65 10.30
C ALA A 146 12.05 8.16 11.70
N SER A 147 13.33 7.80 11.84
CA SER A 147 13.95 7.35 13.10
C SER A 147 14.36 8.47 14.06
N SER A 148 14.24 9.75 13.68
CA SER A 148 14.78 10.87 14.46
C SER A 148 13.96 11.28 15.69
N GLY A 149 13.02 10.43 16.14
CA GLY A 149 12.27 10.63 17.39
C GLY A 149 11.55 11.98 17.47
N SER A 150 11.57 12.61 18.65
CA SER A 150 10.93 13.92 18.89
C SER A 150 11.66 15.11 18.27
N LEU A 151 12.88 14.92 17.73
CA LEU A 151 13.63 15.99 17.06
C LEU A 151 12.97 16.41 15.75
N VAL A 152 12.28 15.48 15.08
CA VAL A 152 11.58 15.72 13.81
C VAL A 152 10.07 15.64 14.03
N PRO A 153 9.27 16.59 13.51
CA PRO A 153 7.82 16.57 13.66
C PRO A 153 7.20 15.25 13.22
N GLU A 154 6.24 14.72 13.98
CA GLU A 154 5.59 13.43 13.70
C GLU A 154 4.98 13.39 12.29
N ARG A 155 4.36 14.49 11.84
CA ARG A 155 3.77 14.58 10.50
C ARG A 155 4.81 14.38 9.39
N LEU A 156 6.01 14.95 9.57
CA LEU A 156 7.11 14.79 8.61
C LEU A 156 7.64 13.36 8.62
N ARG A 157 7.88 12.80 9.81
CA ARG A 157 8.25 11.38 9.96
C ARG A 157 7.22 10.46 9.31
N ALA A 158 5.94 10.74 9.53
CA ALA A 158 4.82 10.01 8.96
C ALA A 158 4.78 10.11 7.42
N SER A 159 5.12 11.28 6.86
CA SER A 159 5.20 11.46 5.41
C SER A 159 6.38 10.67 4.82
N CYS A 160 7.55 10.69 5.46
CA CYS A 160 8.68 9.85 5.07
C CYS A 160 8.33 8.35 5.06
N LEU A 161 7.60 7.86 6.07
CA LEU A 161 7.12 6.47 6.11
C LEU A 161 6.17 6.15 4.95
N SER A 162 5.30 7.09 4.57
CA SER A 162 4.41 6.93 3.42
C SER A 162 5.19 6.86 2.10
N VAL A 163 6.21 7.70 1.91
CA VAL A 163 7.10 7.64 0.73
C VAL A 163 7.88 6.32 0.70
N ILE A 164 8.44 5.87 1.83
CA ILE A 164 9.13 4.56 1.94
C ILE A 164 8.21 3.42 1.53
N ALA A 165 6.95 3.45 2.00
CA ALA A 165 5.97 2.43 1.66
C ALA A 165 5.73 2.37 0.14
N THR A 166 5.53 3.51 -0.51
CA THR A 166 5.34 3.59 -1.96
C THR A 166 6.57 3.11 -2.73
N LEU A 167 7.77 3.56 -2.34
CA LEU A 167 9.03 3.17 -2.98
C LEU A 167 9.24 1.65 -2.99
N ALA A 168 9.00 0.98 -1.86
CA ALA A 168 9.28 -0.44 -1.69
C ALA A 168 8.14 -1.37 -2.16
N GLN A 169 6.95 -0.84 -2.45
CA GLN A 169 5.78 -1.65 -2.74
C GLN A 169 5.94 -2.45 -4.03
N ASN A 170 6.10 -3.77 -3.89
CA ASN A 170 6.30 -4.71 -5.00
C ASN A 170 7.48 -4.31 -5.93
N ASN A 171 8.55 -3.75 -5.36
CA ASN A 171 9.73 -3.27 -6.09
C ASN A 171 11.02 -3.91 -5.55
N PRO A 172 11.48 -5.04 -6.13
CA PRO A 172 12.63 -5.79 -5.61
C PRO A 172 13.92 -4.97 -5.48
N ASP A 173 14.24 -4.11 -6.45
CA ASP A 173 15.49 -3.32 -6.40
C ASP A 173 15.48 -2.34 -5.23
N VAL A 174 14.33 -1.75 -4.92
CA VAL A 174 14.17 -0.89 -3.74
C VAL A 174 14.17 -1.71 -2.45
N GLN A 175 13.55 -2.90 -2.46
CA GLN A 175 13.55 -3.80 -1.32
C GLN A 175 14.96 -4.31 -0.97
N ASP A 176 15.83 -4.51 -1.96
CA ASP A 176 17.25 -4.81 -1.76
C ASP A 176 17.98 -3.65 -1.06
N VAL A 177 17.78 -2.42 -1.52
CA VAL A 177 18.37 -1.25 -0.83
C VAL A 177 17.78 -1.07 0.58
N ALA A 178 16.50 -1.42 0.79
CA ALA A 178 15.89 -1.43 2.11
C ALA A 178 16.57 -2.45 3.04
N LYS A 179 16.95 -3.61 2.51
CA LYS A 179 17.74 -4.62 3.24
C LYS A 179 19.07 -4.06 3.68
N GLU A 180 19.84 -3.52 2.74
CA GLU A 180 21.15 -2.92 2.99
C GLU A 180 21.08 -1.78 4.01
N SER A 181 19.96 -1.06 4.03
CA SER A 181 19.68 0.04 4.96
C SER A 181 19.19 -0.40 6.35
N LEU A 182 19.08 -1.72 6.59
CA LEU A 182 18.53 -2.31 7.82
C LEU A 182 17.09 -1.83 8.12
N ALA A 183 16.27 -1.66 7.08
CA ALA A 183 14.94 -1.06 7.18
C ALA A 183 14.04 -1.82 8.16
N VAL A 184 14.06 -3.16 8.15
CA VAL A 184 13.27 -4.00 9.07
C VAL A 184 13.56 -3.67 10.53
N ALA A 185 14.84 -3.58 10.90
CA ALA A 185 15.25 -3.27 12.27
C ALA A 185 14.83 -1.86 12.67
N LYS A 186 15.11 -0.87 11.82
CA LYS A 186 14.77 0.55 12.06
C LYS A 186 13.26 0.77 12.20
N LEU A 187 12.46 0.21 11.28
CA LEU A 187 11.00 0.35 11.33
C LEU A 187 10.42 -0.30 12.58
N SER A 188 10.97 -1.45 12.99
CA SER A 188 10.55 -2.13 14.21
C SER A 188 10.90 -1.31 15.47
N GLU A 189 12.04 -0.64 15.48
CA GLU A 189 12.46 0.26 16.55
C GLU A 189 11.60 1.53 16.62
N ILE A 190 11.26 2.12 15.47
CA ILE A 190 10.34 3.27 15.42
C ILE A 190 8.98 2.88 15.99
N PHE A 191 8.46 1.68 15.67
CA PHE A 191 7.19 1.22 16.23
C PHE A 191 7.28 1.03 17.74
N ALA A 192 8.30 0.32 18.22
CA ALA A 192 8.47 0.05 19.66
C ALA A 192 8.67 1.32 20.49
N SER A 193 9.37 2.33 19.94
CA SER A 193 9.57 3.62 20.59
C SER A 193 8.38 4.58 20.46
N SER A 194 7.37 4.25 19.65
CA SER A 194 6.17 5.07 19.45
C SER A 194 5.09 4.87 20.52
N SER A 195 5.48 4.72 21.80
CA SER A 195 4.53 4.55 22.92
C SER A 195 3.49 5.66 23.02
N ASP A 196 3.85 6.87 22.55
CA ASP A 196 3.01 8.07 22.56
C ASP A 196 2.42 8.40 21.18
N GLY A 197 2.76 7.62 20.14
CA GLY A 197 2.31 7.85 18.76
C GLY A 197 0.88 7.35 18.56
N GLY A 198 0.05 8.16 17.89
CA GLY A 198 -1.32 7.77 17.56
C GLY A 198 -1.41 6.59 16.58
N ASP A 199 -2.56 5.91 16.56
CA ASP A 199 -2.82 4.74 15.70
C ASP A 199 -2.51 4.99 14.21
N ALA A 200 -2.71 6.22 13.73
CA ALA A 200 -2.40 6.60 12.35
C ALA A 200 -0.88 6.52 12.06
N TYR A 201 -0.03 6.92 13.01
CA TYR A 201 1.41 6.84 12.86
C TYR A 201 1.88 5.38 12.88
N LYS A 202 1.40 4.59 13.85
CA LYS A 202 1.68 3.15 13.94
C LYS A 202 1.25 2.39 12.69
N ALA A 203 0.09 2.72 12.13
CA ALA A 203 -0.40 2.12 10.88
C ALA A 203 0.51 2.42 9.68
N LYS A 204 1.09 3.63 9.60
CA LYS A 204 2.07 3.98 8.55
C LYS A 204 3.38 3.22 8.68
N ILE A 205 3.86 2.98 9.91
CA ILE A 205 5.06 2.16 10.13
C ILE A 205 4.81 0.72 9.64
N LEU A 206 3.67 0.13 10.00
CA LEU A 206 3.29 -1.22 9.55
C LEU A 206 3.09 -1.28 8.03
N GLN A 207 2.59 -0.20 7.41
CA GLN A 207 2.47 -0.10 5.96
C GLN A 207 3.84 -0.11 5.27
N ALA A 208 4.78 0.71 5.75
CA ALA A 208 6.16 0.74 5.24
C ALA A 208 6.85 -0.61 5.43
N LEU A 209 6.73 -1.20 6.62
CA LEU A 209 7.28 -2.52 6.92
C LEU A 209 6.69 -3.59 6.00
N SER A 210 5.37 -3.57 5.77
CA SER A 210 4.70 -4.49 4.85
C SER A 210 5.23 -4.36 3.42
N ALA A 211 5.43 -3.14 2.91
CA ALA A 211 5.98 -2.92 1.59
C ALA A 211 7.43 -3.45 1.47
N VAL A 212 8.24 -3.30 2.51
CA VAL A 212 9.64 -3.76 2.53
C VAL A 212 9.77 -5.28 2.52
N VAL A 213 8.90 -6.02 3.23
CA VAL A 213 9.08 -7.46 3.47
C VAL A 213 8.23 -8.36 2.56
N ARG A 214 7.11 -7.86 2.04
CA ARG A 214 6.13 -8.70 1.34
C ARG A 214 6.62 -9.03 -0.07
N GLY A 215 6.59 -10.31 -0.43
CA GLY A 215 7.08 -10.80 -1.71
C GLY A 215 8.61 -10.72 -1.88
N HIS A 216 9.35 -10.51 -0.78
CA HIS A 216 10.81 -10.37 -0.79
C HIS A 216 11.47 -11.28 0.25
N ASP A 217 11.91 -12.48 -0.17
CA ASP A 217 12.45 -13.50 0.72
C ASP A 217 13.61 -13.00 1.62
N PRO A 218 14.58 -12.21 1.12
CA PRO A 218 15.68 -11.73 1.96
C PRO A 218 15.24 -10.81 3.10
N ASN A 219 14.21 -9.98 2.90
CA ASN A 219 13.67 -9.10 3.95
C ASN A 219 12.70 -9.84 4.85
N SER A 220 11.94 -10.79 4.30
CA SER A 220 11.10 -11.69 5.09
C SER A 220 11.95 -12.53 6.06
N ALA A 221 13.11 -13.01 5.62
CA ALA A 221 14.06 -13.70 6.49
C ALA A 221 14.57 -12.80 7.63
N ASP A 222 14.97 -11.56 7.33
CA ASP A 222 15.41 -10.60 8.36
C ASP A 222 14.26 -10.24 9.33
N PHE A 223 13.02 -10.16 8.84
CA PHE A 223 11.83 -9.94 9.67
C PHE A 223 11.67 -11.05 10.71
N PHE A 224 11.72 -12.31 10.29
CA PHE A 224 11.57 -13.45 11.21
C PHE A 224 12.81 -13.68 12.09
N ALA A 225 13.98 -13.18 11.69
CA ALA A 225 15.19 -13.17 12.53
C ALA A 225 15.19 -12.06 13.59
N ASN A 226 14.25 -11.11 13.52
CA ASN A 226 14.12 -10.01 14.44
C ASN A 226 12.87 -10.18 15.33
N ASP A 227 13.09 -10.59 16.59
CA ASP A 227 12.01 -10.83 17.56
C ASP A 227 11.10 -9.60 17.76
N GLN A 228 11.66 -8.39 17.70
CA GLN A 228 10.89 -7.15 17.83
C GLN A 228 9.98 -6.95 16.62
N ALA A 229 10.44 -7.26 15.41
CA ALA A 229 9.62 -7.15 14.20
C ALA A 229 8.39 -8.08 14.26
N VAL A 230 8.58 -9.31 14.73
CA VAL A 230 7.47 -10.25 14.97
C VAL A 230 6.54 -9.73 16.08
N ALA A 231 7.10 -9.24 17.19
CA ALA A 231 6.34 -8.75 18.33
C ALA A 231 5.42 -7.57 17.98
N ILE A 232 5.88 -6.60 17.18
CA ILE A 232 5.06 -5.43 16.83
C ILE A 232 3.88 -5.79 15.91
N VAL A 233 4.01 -6.81 15.06
CA VAL A 233 2.89 -7.29 14.25
C VAL A 233 1.87 -8.01 15.13
N LYS A 234 2.32 -8.79 16.11
CA LYS A 234 1.43 -9.41 17.11
C LYS A 234 0.69 -8.38 17.94
N GLU A 235 1.40 -7.36 18.45
CA GLU A 235 0.79 -6.22 19.16
C GLU A 235 -0.25 -5.55 18.26
N GLY A 236 0.09 -5.32 17.00
CA GLY A 236 -0.83 -4.77 16.02
C GLY A 236 -2.08 -5.63 15.80
N VAL A 237 -1.97 -6.96 15.71
CA VAL A 237 -3.14 -7.85 15.56
C VAL A 237 -4.09 -7.75 16.76
N VAL A 238 -3.55 -7.58 17.97
CA VAL A 238 -4.35 -7.44 19.20
C VAL A 238 -4.90 -6.02 19.38
N SER A 239 -4.36 -5.03 18.67
CA SER A 239 -4.89 -3.67 18.66
C SER A 239 -6.25 -3.57 17.94
N GLY A 240 -6.88 -2.40 17.99
CA GLY A 240 -8.10 -2.10 17.23
C GLY A 240 -7.84 -1.28 15.97
N GLY A 241 -8.89 -1.05 15.18
CA GLY A 241 -8.92 -0.08 14.10
C GLY A 241 -7.84 -0.27 13.02
N THR A 242 -7.25 0.84 12.56
CA THR A 242 -6.35 0.84 11.40
C THR A 242 -5.05 0.07 11.62
N VAL A 243 -4.55 0.02 12.86
CA VAL A 243 -3.32 -0.72 13.20
C VAL A 243 -3.57 -2.22 13.05
N CYS A 244 -4.69 -2.71 13.62
CA CYS A 244 -5.14 -4.09 13.47
C CYS A 244 -5.26 -4.51 12.02
N ARG A 245 -5.96 -3.70 11.21
CA ARG A 245 -6.15 -3.96 9.78
C ARG A 245 -4.82 -4.15 9.04
N ARG A 246 -3.82 -3.28 9.30
CA ARG A 246 -2.49 -3.38 8.68
C ARG A 246 -1.72 -4.60 9.19
N ALA A 247 -1.80 -4.88 10.48
CA ALA A 247 -1.10 -6.00 11.11
C ALA A 247 -1.62 -7.36 10.65
N VAL A 248 -2.94 -7.56 10.62
CA VAL A 248 -3.58 -8.79 10.12
C VAL A 248 -3.29 -8.99 8.64
N PHE A 249 -3.30 -7.92 7.84
CA PHE A 249 -2.92 -7.99 6.43
C PHE A 249 -1.46 -8.44 6.23
N LEU A 250 -0.53 -7.87 7.01
CA LEU A 250 0.87 -8.26 6.97
C LEU A 250 1.06 -9.71 7.46
N ALA A 251 0.43 -10.09 8.56
CA ALA A 251 0.47 -11.46 9.09
C ALA A 251 -0.06 -12.46 8.06
N ARG A 252 -1.21 -12.18 7.43
CA ARG A 252 -1.72 -13.00 6.33
C ARG A 252 -0.67 -13.15 5.25
N ALA A 253 -0.14 -12.05 4.73
CA ALA A 253 0.80 -12.09 3.63
C ALA A 253 2.07 -12.90 3.95
N LEU A 254 2.62 -12.76 5.15
CA LEU A 254 3.84 -13.47 5.56
C LEU A 254 3.60 -14.95 5.86
N LEU A 255 2.46 -15.29 6.47
CA LEU A 255 2.19 -16.66 6.93
C LEU A 255 1.65 -17.55 5.81
N THR A 256 0.98 -16.97 4.82
CA THR A 256 0.41 -17.70 3.69
C THR A 256 1.27 -17.64 2.42
N ASP A 257 2.42 -16.96 2.47
CA ASP A 257 3.39 -16.95 1.37
C ASP A 257 3.87 -18.37 1.03
N ASP A 258 4.17 -18.65 -0.25
CA ASP A 258 4.62 -19.97 -0.69
C ASP A 258 5.86 -20.45 0.06
N ASN A 259 6.79 -19.53 0.38
CA ASN A 259 8.03 -19.80 1.10
C ASN A 259 7.89 -19.76 2.64
N SER A 260 6.69 -19.51 3.15
CA SER A 260 6.44 -19.52 4.60
C SER A 260 6.57 -20.94 5.18
N THR A 261 7.44 -21.07 6.19
CA THR A 261 7.73 -22.33 6.89
C THR A 261 6.82 -22.52 8.10
N PRO A 262 6.70 -23.75 8.64
CA PRO A 262 5.92 -23.98 9.86
C PRO A 262 6.43 -23.22 11.09
N GLU A 263 7.74 -22.97 11.19
CA GLU A 263 8.34 -22.17 12.27
C GLU A 263 7.85 -20.72 12.21
N ARG A 264 7.70 -20.15 11.01
CA ARG A 264 7.15 -18.81 10.81
C ARG A 264 5.69 -18.75 11.26
N VAL A 265 4.88 -19.77 10.95
CA VAL A 265 3.49 -19.85 11.41
C VAL A 265 3.41 -20.06 12.92
N ALA A 266 4.26 -20.93 13.48
CA ALA A 266 4.35 -21.18 14.91
C ALA A 266 4.75 -19.92 15.70
N ALA A 267 5.58 -19.05 15.10
CA ALA A 267 5.93 -17.77 15.69
C ALA A 267 4.71 -16.89 15.99
N PHE A 268 3.57 -17.08 15.34
CA PHE A 268 2.32 -16.34 15.55
C PHE A 268 1.22 -17.14 16.29
N ALA A 269 1.55 -18.31 16.85
CA ALA A 269 0.56 -19.19 17.47
C ALA A 269 -0.19 -18.55 18.66
N ASP A 270 0.47 -17.67 19.41
CA ASP A 270 -0.06 -16.94 20.57
C ASP A 270 -1.15 -15.91 20.22
N VAL A 271 -1.15 -15.37 18.99
CA VAL A 271 -2.19 -14.46 18.51
C VAL A 271 -3.24 -15.13 17.64
N MET A 272 -3.12 -16.44 17.40
CA MET A 272 -4.04 -17.18 16.52
C MET A 272 -5.47 -17.20 17.06
N GLU A 273 -5.66 -17.25 18.39
CA GLU A 273 -6.98 -17.11 18.99
C GLU A 273 -7.63 -15.78 18.66
N THR A 274 -6.86 -14.69 18.72
CA THR A 274 -7.31 -13.34 18.37
C THR A 274 -7.69 -13.27 16.90
N VAL A 275 -6.91 -13.89 16.01
CA VAL A 275 -7.25 -13.97 14.58
C VAL A 275 -8.59 -14.70 14.36
N VAL A 276 -8.84 -15.79 15.08
CA VAL A 276 -10.13 -16.52 15.01
C VAL A 276 -11.28 -15.67 15.56
N GLU A 277 -11.06 -14.94 16.65
CA GLU A 277 -12.07 -14.01 17.19
C GLU A 277 -12.38 -12.89 16.19
N LEU A 278 -11.35 -12.26 15.61
CA LEU A 278 -11.50 -11.22 14.60
C LEU A 278 -12.22 -11.73 13.35
N ALA A 279 -11.96 -12.96 12.92
CA ALA A 279 -12.69 -13.59 11.82
C ALA A 279 -14.20 -13.67 12.10
N GLY A 280 -14.59 -14.09 13.31
CA GLY A 280 -15.99 -14.35 13.68
C GLY A 280 -16.79 -13.14 14.16
N SER A 281 -16.11 -12.17 14.79
CA SER A 281 -16.76 -11.15 15.61
C SER A 281 -16.42 -9.71 15.22
N SER A 282 -15.43 -9.48 14.34
CA SER A 282 -15.08 -8.10 13.92
C SER A 282 -16.24 -7.45 13.18
N GLU A 283 -16.53 -6.18 13.45
CA GLU A 283 -17.52 -5.40 12.70
C GLU A 283 -17.00 -5.01 11.31
N GLU A 284 -15.67 -4.84 11.19
CA GLU A 284 -15.00 -4.50 9.94
C GLU A 284 -14.92 -5.71 9.00
N ILE A 285 -15.65 -5.66 7.88
CA ILE A 285 -15.70 -6.72 6.85
C ILE A 285 -14.29 -7.08 6.40
N ASP A 286 -13.49 -6.09 6.01
CA ASP A 286 -12.14 -6.29 5.50
C ASP A 286 -11.24 -7.05 6.49
N VAL A 287 -11.40 -6.81 7.80
CA VAL A 287 -10.64 -7.51 8.84
C VAL A 287 -11.11 -8.96 8.93
N ARG A 288 -12.43 -9.22 8.94
CA ARG A 288 -12.99 -10.57 8.96
C ARG A 288 -12.48 -11.39 7.78
N GLU A 289 -12.60 -10.86 6.57
CA GLU A 289 -12.17 -11.55 5.35
C GLU A 289 -10.66 -11.81 5.32
N THR A 290 -9.86 -10.84 5.79
CA THR A 290 -8.41 -11.02 5.88
C THR A 290 -8.04 -12.10 6.90
N CYS A 291 -8.71 -12.16 8.06
CA CYS A 291 -8.53 -13.22 9.04
C CYS A 291 -8.94 -14.59 8.50
N ILE A 292 -10.10 -14.71 7.84
CA ILE A 292 -10.54 -15.96 7.21
C ILE A 292 -9.54 -16.39 6.12
N GLY A 293 -9.06 -15.45 5.31
CA GLY A 293 -8.02 -15.69 4.31
C GLY A 293 -6.70 -16.18 4.90
N LEU A 294 -6.28 -15.63 6.04
CA LEU A 294 -5.11 -16.09 6.79
C LEU A 294 -5.31 -17.54 7.25
N LEU A 295 -6.42 -17.83 7.93
CA LEU A 295 -6.73 -19.17 8.45
C LEU A 295 -6.81 -20.21 7.33
N ASN A 296 -7.45 -19.86 6.20
CA ASN A 296 -7.51 -20.69 5.01
C ASN A 296 -6.11 -20.97 4.45
N GLY A 297 -5.26 -19.95 4.32
CA GLY A 297 -3.90 -20.14 3.81
C GLY A 297 -3.04 -21.01 4.73
N VAL A 298 -3.13 -20.82 6.04
CA VAL A 298 -2.42 -21.66 7.03
C VAL A 298 -2.90 -23.11 7.00
N LEU A 299 -4.21 -23.36 6.91
CA LEU A 299 -4.75 -24.72 6.78
C LEU A 299 -4.39 -25.36 5.44
N THR A 300 -4.35 -24.59 4.36
CA THR A 300 -3.95 -25.06 3.02
C THR A 300 -2.50 -25.54 2.99
N LYS A 301 -1.60 -24.90 3.76
CA LYS A 301 -0.22 -25.38 3.92
C LYS A 301 -0.12 -26.75 4.60
N GLY A 302 -1.10 -27.13 5.42
CA GLY A 302 -1.12 -28.43 6.10
C GLY A 302 0.01 -28.59 7.15
N GLY A 303 0.26 -29.84 7.54
CA GLY A 303 1.38 -30.19 8.42
C GLY A 303 1.38 -29.48 9.78
N GLU A 304 2.56 -29.09 10.25
CA GLU A 304 2.73 -28.35 11.51
C GLU A 304 2.09 -26.96 11.47
N SER A 305 2.03 -26.31 10.31
CA SER A 305 1.37 -25.00 10.15
C SER A 305 -0.10 -25.08 10.50
N ALA A 306 -0.81 -26.07 9.94
CA ALA A 306 -2.24 -26.25 10.18
C ALA A 306 -2.57 -26.57 11.65
N LYS A 307 -1.65 -27.22 12.39
CA LYS A 307 -1.85 -27.53 13.81
C LYS A 307 -2.02 -26.32 14.69
N THR A 308 -1.52 -25.15 14.29
CA THR A 308 -1.73 -23.89 15.03
C THR A 308 -3.20 -23.46 15.08
N VAL A 309 -4.02 -23.94 14.13
CA VAL A 309 -5.45 -23.60 14.03
C VAL A 309 -6.34 -24.63 14.76
N TYR A 310 -5.89 -25.88 14.91
CA TYR A 310 -6.70 -26.97 15.47
C TYR A 310 -7.28 -26.71 16.86
N PRO A 311 -6.58 -26.06 17.81
CA PRO A 311 -7.14 -25.74 19.12
C PRO A 311 -8.44 -24.92 19.06
N TYR A 312 -8.64 -24.20 17.95
CA TYR A 312 -9.77 -23.29 17.76
C TYR A 312 -10.89 -23.88 16.89
N ALA A 313 -10.83 -25.18 16.57
CA ALA A 313 -11.77 -25.82 15.66
C ALA A 313 -13.25 -25.69 16.08
N GLU A 314 -13.57 -25.89 17.36
CA GLU A 314 -14.94 -25.71 17.86
C GLU A 314 -15.38 -24.24 17.79
N LYS A 315 -14.48 -23.29 18.04
CA LYS A 315 -14.78 -21.86 17.95
C LYS A 315 -15.11 -21.44 16.51
N ILE A 316 -14.28 -21.89 15.55
CA ILE A 316 -14.50 -21.69 14.10
C ILE A 316 -15.85 -22.28 13.68
N LYS A 317 -16.17 -23.49 14.16
CA LYS A 317 -17.45 -24.16 13.87
C LYS A 317 -18.65 -23.36 14.42
N ASN A 318 -18.56 -22.82 15.63
CA ASN A 318 -19.63 -22.00 16.22
C ASN A 318 -19.85 -20.70 15.42
N PHE A 319 -18.78 -20.05 14.96
CA PHE A 319 -18.91 -18.88 14.08
C PHE A 319 -19.55 -19.24 12.74
N CYS A 320 -19.10 -20.34 12.11
CA CYS A 320 -19.73 -20.83 10.88
C CYS A 320 -21.23 -21.12 11.07
N GLN A 321 -21.62 -21.73 12.19
CA GLN A 321 -23.04 -21.97 12.51
C GLN A 321 -23.82 -20.67 12.65
N THR A 322 -23.25 -19.67 13.33
CA THR A 322 -23.86 -18.34 13.49
C THR A 322 -24.11 -17.67 12.13
N VAL A 323 -23.16 -17.75 11.21
CA VAL A 323 -23.32 -17.20 9.84
C VAL A 323 -24.42 -17.96 9.06
N VAL A 324 -24.45 -19.28 9.17
CA VAL A 324 -25.50 -20.11 8.53
C VAL A 324 -26.88 -19.79 9.10
N GLU A 325 -27.01 -19.56 10.40
CA GLU A 325 -28.26 -19.17 11.04
C GLU A 325 -28.73 -17.80 10.60
N LYS A 326 -27.81 -16.82 10.52
CA LYS A 326 -28.10 -15.48 9.97
C LYS A 326 -28.59 -15.57 8.52
N TRP A 327 -27.93 -16.39 7.68
CA TRP A 327 -28.33 -16.59 6.29
C TRP A 327 -29.70 -17.25 6.12
N LYS A 328 -30.06 -18.18 7.01
CA LYS A 328 -31.39 -18.82 7.04
C LYS A 328 -32.51 -17.90 7.53
N GLY A 329 -32.16 -16.79 8.19
CA GLY A 329 -33.11 -15.81 8.70
C GLY A 329 -33.86 -15.04 7.61
N GLU A 330 -34.77 -14.18 8.04
CA GLU A 330 -35.47 -13.24 7.16
C GLU A 330 -34.55 -12.08 6.78
N ALA A 331 -33.69 -12.29 5.79
CA ALA A 331 -32.87 -11.25 5.17
C ALA A 331 -33.44 -10.83 3.80
N ASN A 332 -33.23 -9.58 3.41
CA ASN A 332 -33.58 -9.09 2.07
C ASN A 332 -32.64 -9.67 0.98
N GLU A 333 -32.93 -9.46 -0.31
CA GLU A 333 -32.11 -10.07 -1.39
C GLU A 333 -30.65 -9.59 -1.42
N GLU A 334 -30.40 -8.33 -1.08
CA GLU A 334 -29.07 -7.74 -1.06
C GLU A 334 -28.24 -8.30 0.12
N GLU A 335 -28.82 -8.33 1.32
CA GLU A 335 -28.25 -8.96 2.50
C GLU A 335 -27.97 -10.45 2.28
N LYS A 336 -28.86 -11.16 1.57
CA LYS A 336 -28.64 -12.56 1.20
C LYS A 336 -27.46 -12.75 0.25
N GLY A 337 -27.20 -11.79 -0.63
CA GLY A 337 -26.01 -11.78 -1.50
C GLY A 337 -24.73 -11.73 -0.67
N TYR A 338 -24.61 -10.74 0.21
CA TYR A 338 -23.45 -10.60 1.10
C TYR A 338 -23.26 -11.80 2.02
N LEU A 339 -24.34 -12.29 2.64
CA LEU A 339 -24.28 -13.46 3.52
C LEU A 339 -23.92 -14.74 2.75
N ALA A 340 -24.21 -14.84 1.45
CA ALA A 340 -23.81 -15.98 0.64
C ALA A 340 -22.29 -16.02 0.39
N GLU A 341 -21.67 -14.86 0.15
CA GLU A 341 -20.21 -14.74 0.01
C GLU A 341 -19.51 -15.05 1.34
N ASP A 342 -19.97 -14.47 2.45
CA ASP A 342 -19.44 -14.73 3.79
C ASP A 342 -19.59 -16.22 4.14
N MET A 343 -20.76 -16.81 3.92
CA MET A 343 -20.99 -18.24 4.12
C MET A 343 -20.05 -19.11 3.27
N ALA A 344 -19.79 -18.74 2.00
CA ALA A 344 -18.87 -19.49 1.15
C ALA A 344 -17.44 -19.50 1.72
N GLN A 345 -16.97 -18.37 2.26
CA GLN A 345 -15.66 -18.28 2.91
C GLN A 345 -15.57 -19.18 4.15
N TRP A 346 -16.60 -19.16 5.02
CA TRP A 346 -16.66 -20.02 6.21
C TRP A 346 -16.77 -21.50 5.88
N LEU A 347 -17.56 -21.88 4.87
CA LEU A 347 -17.68 -23.26 4.43
C LEU A 347 -16.36 -23.79 3.84
N ALA A 348 -15.63 -22.96 3.09
CA ALA A 348 -14.30 -23.29 2.61
C ALA A 348 -13.32 -23.55 3.78
N LEU A 349 -13.36 -22.67 4.79
CA LEU A 349 -12.55 -22.81 6.01
C LEU A 349 -12.87 -24.10 6.76
N MET A 350 -14.15 -24.40 6.97
CA MET A 350 -14.60 -25.64 7.62
C MET A 350 -14.19 -26.89 6.83
N LYS A 351 -14.23 -26.84 5.50
CA LYS A 351 -13.80 -27.95 4.64
C LYS A 351 -12.31 -28.21 4.82
N LEU A 352 -11.48 -27.17 4.76
CA LEU A 352 -10.03 -27.28 4.97
C LEU A 352 -9.70 -27.77 6.38
N LEU A 353 -10.37 -27.25 7.40
CA LEU A 353 -10.18 -27.68 8.78
C LEU A 353 -10.50 -29.18 8.95
N LYS A 354 -11.62 -29.65 8.40
CA LYS A 354 -11.98 -31.08 8.41
C LYS A 354 -10.95 -31.94 7.67
N GLN A 355 -10.45 -31.47 6.53
CA GLN A 355 -9.41 -32.16 5.76
C GLN A 355 -8.09 -32.22 6.53
N ALA A 356 -7.69 -31.13 7.18
CA ALA A 356 -6.45 -31.04 7.94
C ALA A 356 -6.48 -31.92 9.20
N VAL A 357 -7.61 -31.96 9.92
CA VAL A 357 -7.82 -32.82 11.10
C VAL A 357 -7.86 -34.30 10.72
N ASN A 358 -8.51 -34.66 9.61
CA ASN A 358 -8.61 -36.06 9.17
C ASN A 358 -7.37 -36.54 8.40
N GLY A 359 -6.62 -35.62 7.79
CA GLY A 359 -5.52 -35.85 6.86
C GLY A 359 -4.14 -35.79 7.50
N GLY A 360 -4.01 -36.04 8.81
CA GLY A 360 -2.74 -36.14 9.55
C GLY A 360 -1.74 -37.21 9.07
N GLY A 361 -1.86 -37.69 7.81
CA GLY A 361 -0.89 -38.52 7.11
C GLY A 361 -1.12 -38.46 5.59
N GLY A 362 -0.43 -37.55 4.90
CA GLY A 362 -0.32 -37.58 3.44
C GLY A 362 -0.47 -36.23 2.77
N SER A 363 0.64 -35.72 2.24
CA SER A 363 0.71 -34.61 1.29
C SER A 363 -0.29 -34.81 0.16
N VAL A 364 -1.13 -33.80 -0.12
CA VAL A 364 -1.98 -33.78 -1.32
C VAL A 364 -1.61 -32.56 -2.15
N THR A 365 -0.90 -32.83 -3.23
CA THR A 365 -0.76 -31.94 -4.37
C THR A 365 -2.10 -31.73 -5.08
N SER A 366 -2.22 -30.55 -5.66
CA SER A 366 -3.40 -30.00 -6.30
C SER A 366 -4.08 -30.96 -7.29
N LYS A 367 -5.40 -31.11 -7.15
CA LYS A 367 -6.31 -31.22 -8.30
C LYS A 367 -7.57 -30.41 -8.05
N THR A 368 -7.83 -29.59 -9.05
CA THR A 368 -8.85 -28.56 -9.17
C THR A 368 -10.28 -29.09 -9.15
N ALA A 369 -11.11 -28.29 -8.49
CA ALA A 369 -12.52 -27.98 -8.77
C ALA A 369 -13.34 -28.96 -9.62
N GLU A 370 -14.26 -29.66 -8.95
CA GLU A 370 -15.57 -29.92 -9.51
C GLU A 370 -16.63 -29.82 -8.39
N ALA A 371 -17.76 -29.19 -8.74
CA ALA A 371 -18.80 -28.72 -7.83
C ALA A 371 -19.45 -29.84 -7.01
N ALA A 372 -19.79 -29.54 -5.75
CA ALA A 372 -20.67 -30.38 -4.94
C ALA A 372 -21.72 -29.52 -4.24
N PRO A 373 -23.01 -29.60 -4.62
CA PRO A 373 -24.10 -29.40 -3.69
C PRO A 373 -24.30 -30.70 -2.89
N LEU A 374 -24.82 -30.57 -1.66
CA LEU A 374 -25.07 -31.63 -0.67
C LEU A 374 -23.86 -31.98 0.20
N MET A 375 -23.87 -31.46 1.43
CA MET A 375 -23.64 -32.24 2.66
C MET A 375 -24.07 -31.39 3.87
N LEU A 376 -25.36 -31.42 4.17
CA LEU A 376 -25.90 -31.18 5.50
C LEU A 376 -26.71 -32.43 5.88
N LYS A 377 -26.05 -33.32 6.63
CA LYS A 377 -26.68 -34.22 7.59
C LYS A 377 -25.84 -34.19 8.86
#